data_AF-A0A954DZA3-F1
#
_entry.id   AF-A0A954DZA3-F1
#
_cell.length_a   1.000
_cell.length_b   1.000
_cell.length_c   1.000
_cell.angle_alpha   90.00
_cell.angle_beta   90.00
_cell.angle_gamma   90.00
#
_symmetry.space_group_name_H-M   'P 1'
#
loop_
_entity.id
_entity.type
_entity.pdbx_description
1 polymer ?
#
loop_
_entity_poly.entity_id
_entity_poly.type
_entity_poly.pdbx_seq_one_letter_code
_entity_poly.pdbx_strand_id
1 'polypeptide(L)'
;MKHSIQGALFLLLASAALPATAQAAESEGLQKIRRTFSQADRNADGFLDPAEAKRATIPSADFVGQDHDGDRKLSEDEFLLYYRQLLIGAEQKVDADVDREAARIQDVRAKQAAEAARREAEEARRAEAEKRAEERVVLSKNVSEKLRRAEAALDSMVARGKLTQAEADEKREVLRRRAEAVSGRSRQQVQGEKPAVEGANGEVDVEKRFRRAEDALRQASGEGELSREEAREKQSKLAERARNAQSDAQGNERDKLSAELAQLDADVAAGRLSKEDYEVRRAALIDRAKQAEKVGPDKPAPADPVNEKEKARGEAARKQHQAEREKAEREQQQRERGEAARRQHQEAEKLRQEQERLQREKQEAEKQRAEFERLQREKQEAERQRQEAERKKRAQEEAERKRKEDGGRKRP
;
A
#
# COMPACT_ATOMS: atom_id res chain seq x y z
N MET A 1 -42.81 15.82 -36.29
CA MET A 1 -41.48 15.37 -36.77
C MET A 1 -41.14 14.10 -36.02
N LYS A 2 -41.24 12.96 -36.71
CA LYS A 2 -41.02 11.61 -36.20
C LYS A 2 -39.76 11.10 -36.90
N HIS A 3 -38.67 10.86 -36.19
CA HIS A 3 -37.53 10.14 -36.75
C HIS A 3 -37.39 8.80 -36.05
N SER A 4 -37.85 7.79 -36.78
CA SER A 4 -37.61 6.37 -36.59
C SER A 4 -36.17 6.10 -37.04
N ILE A 5 -35.33 5.52 -36.17
CA ILE A 5 -34.04 4.94 -36.54
C ILE A 5 -34.11 3.47 -36.13
N GLN A 6 -34.57 2.66 -37.08
CA GLN A 6 -34.38 1.21 -37.06
C GLN A 6 -32.98 0.92 -37.61
N GLY A 7 -32.03 0.67 -36.71
CA GLY A 7 -30.74 0.07 -37.04
C GLY A 7 -30.80 -1.42 -36.69
N ALA A 8 -31.00 -2.26 -37.70
CA ALA A 8 -30.98 -3.71 -37.55
C ALA A 8 -29.54 -4.19 -37.31
N LEU A 9 -29.27 -4.63 -36.08
CA LEU A 9 -28.03 -5.30 -35.71
C LEU A 9 -28.15 -6.79 -36.02
N PHE A 10 -27.44 -7.24 -37.05
CA PHE A 10 -27.28 -8.66 -37.41
C PHE A 10 -26.45 -9.36 -36.32
N LEU A 11 -27.08 -10.21 -35.52
CA LEU A 11 -26.41 -11.04 -34.51
C LEU A 11 -26.03 -12.39 -35.16
N LEU A 12 -24.76 -12.52 -35.53
CA LEU A 12 -24.18 -13.74 -36.08
C LEU A 12 -23.86 -14.69 -34.91
N LEU A 13 -24.76 -15.63 -34.64
CA LEU A 13 -24.60 -16.70 -33.65
C LEU A 13 -23.54 -17.70 -34.15
N ALA A 14 -22.29 -17.49 -33.76
CA ALA A 14 -21.27 -18.52 -33.80
C ALA A 14 -21.44 -19.45 -32.58
N SER A 15 -22.06 -20.60 -32.79
CA SER A 15 -22.13 -21.68 -31.81
C SER A 15 -20.74 -22.27 -31.58
N ALA A 16 -19.98 -21.72 -30.65
CA ALA A 16 -18.80 -22.36 -30.10
C ALA A 16 -19.26 -23.55 -29.23
N ALA A 17 -18.95 -24.76 -29.67
CA ALA A 17 -19.11 -25.97 -28.88
C ALA A 17 -18.21 -25.88 -27.63
N LEU A 18 -18.79 -25.47 -26.50
CA LEU A 18 -18.12 -25.55 -25.21
C LEU A 18 -17.85 -27.02 -24.90
N PRO A 19 -16.64 -27.38 -24.43
CA PRO A 19 -16.39 -28.72 -23.93
C PRO A 19 -17.38 -28.98 -22.79
N ALA A 20 -18.13 -30.07 -22.87
CA ALA A 20 -18.93 -30.56 -21.78
C ALA A 20 -17.99 -30.81 -20.59
N THR A 21 -17.91 -29.83 -19.69
CA THR A 21 -17.28 -30.00 -18.39
C THR A 21 -18.03 -31.13 -17.73
N ALA A 22 -17.39 -32.30 -17.66
CA ALA A 22 -17.86 -33.40 -16.86
C ALA A 22 -18.19 -32.83 -15.49
N GLN A 23 -19.48 -32.78 -15.15
CA GLN A 23 -19.94 -32.56 -13.79
C GLN A 23 -19.35 -33.73 -13.00
N ALA A 24 -18.13 -33.53 -12.48
CA ALA A 24 -17.51 -34.46 -11.56
C ALA A 24 -18.54 -34.65 -10.45
N ALA A 25 -19.02 -35.89 -10.27
CA ALA A 25 -20.03 -36.19 -9.28
C ALA A 25 -19.55 -35.63 -7.94
N GLU A 26 -20.31 -34.70 -7.38
CA GLU A 26 -19.98 -34.08 -6.11
C GLU A 26 -19.85 -35.15 -5.04
N SER A 27 -18.83 -35.07 -4.19
CA SER A 27 -18.68 -35.99 -3.07
C SER A 27 -19.90 -36.00 -2.16
N GLU A 28 -20.14 -37.15 -1.53
CA GLU A 28 -21.21 -37.33 -0.56
C GLU A 28 -21.14 -36.31 0.58
N GLY A 29 -19.92 -35.94 1.03
CA GLY A 29 -19.70 -34.91 2.04
C GLY A 29 -20.22 -33.53 1.63
N LEU A 30 -19.86 -33.04 0.43
CA LEU A 30 -20.37 -31.76 -0.07
C LEU A 30 -21.89 -31.77 -0.22
N GLN A 31 -22.46 -32.85 -0.79
CA GLN A 31 -23.90 -32.98 -0.94
C GLN A 31 -24.63 -32.97 0.42
N LYS A 32 -24.04 -33.59 1.45
CA LYS A 32 -24.57 -33.58 2.82
C LYS A 32 -24.56 -32.17 3.42
N ILE A 33 -23.48 -31.41 3.24
CA ILE A 33 -23.39 -30.02 3.72
C ILE A 33 -24.46 -29.16 3.07
N ARG A 34 -24.57 -29.21 1.73
CA ARG A 34 -25.58 -28.44 1.00
C ARG A 34 -27.00 -28.81 1.37
N ARG A 35 -27.28 -30.11 1.53
CA ARG A 35 -28.59 -30.57 2.01
C ARG A 35 -28.90 -30.04 3.41
N THR A 36 -27.91 -29.99 4.30
CA THR A 36 -28.06 -29.45 5.65
C THR A 36 -28.34 -27.95 5.60
N PHE A 37 -27.63 -27.22 4.74
CA PHE A 37 -27.88 -25.80 4.49
C PHE A 37 -29.31 -25.56 3.98
N SER A 38 -29.72 -26.22 2.90
CA SER A 38 -31.07 -26.07 2.34
C SER A 38 -32.21 -26.50 3.29
N GLN A 39 -31.92 -27.34 4.29
CA GLN A 39 -32.90 -27.67 5.33
C GLN A 39 -32.99 -26.58 6.41
N ALA A 40 -31.89 -25.88 6.66
CA ALA A 40 -31.83 -24.75 7.59
C ALA A 40 -32.44 -23.49 6.97
N ASP A 41 -32.15 -23.23 5.69
CA ASP A 41 -32.68 -22.13 4.87
C ASP A 41 -34.14 -22.42 4.49
N ARG A 42 -35.08 -21.97 5.31
CA ARG A 42 -36.50 -22.30 5.14
C ARG A 42 -37.19 -21.43 4.11
N ASN A 43 -36.71 -20.20 3.94
CA ASN A 43 -37.25 -19.28 2.96
C ASN A 43 -36.62 -19.47 1.57
N ALA A 44 -35.56 -20.28 1.46
CA ALA A 44 -34.80 -20.57 0.25
C ALA A 44 -34.23 -19.30 -0.41
N ASP A 45 -33.81 -18.33 0.42
CA ASP A 45 -33.21 -17.08 -0.05
C ASP A 45 -31.70 -17.18 -0.31
N GLY A 46 -31.10 -18.35 -0.01
CA GLY A 46 -29.67 -18.60 -0.18
C GLY A 46 -28.82 -18.17 1.01
N PHE A 47 -29.44 -17.78 2.12
CA PHE A 47 -28.79 -17.33 3.34
C PHE A 47 -29.49 -17.90 4.57
N LEU A 48 -28.78 -18.00 5.70
CA LEU A 48 -29.39 -18.29 6.99
C LEU A 48 -29.47 -17.00 7.80
N ASP A 49 -30.68 -16.59 8.13
CA ASP A 49 -30.88 -15.50 9.10
C ASP A 49 -30.61 -15.99 10.56
N PRO A 50 -30.51 -15.09 11.56
CA PRO A 50 -30.25 -15.49 12.94
C PRO A 50 -31.31 -16.41 13.55
N ALA A 51 -32.56 -16.37 13.08
CA ALA A 51 -33.63 -17.22 13.56
C ALA A 51 -33.54 -18.63 12.95
N GLU A 52 -33.17 -18.74 11.67
CA GLU A 52 -32.91 -19.98 10.96
C GLU A 52 -31.65 -20.68 11.48
N ALA A 53 -30.55 -19.95 11.64
CA ALA A 53 -29.33 -20.46 12.28
C ALA A 53 -29.59 -20.99 13.70
N LYS A 54 -30.38 -20.26 14.51
CA LYS A 54 -30.79 -20.74 15.84
C LYS A 54 -31.60 -22.03 15.77
N ARG A 55 -32.50 -22.16 14.79
CA ARG A 55 -33.29 -23.39 14.58
C ARG A 55 -32.42 -24.55 14.09
N ALA A 56 -31.36 -24.25 13.33
CA ALA A 56 -30.34 -25.21 12.94
C ALA A 56 -29.34 -25.54 14.07
N THR A 57 -29.58 -25.02 15.29
CA THR A 57 -28.73 -25.25 16.48
C THR A 57 -27.32 -24.65 16.35
N ILE A 58 -27.17 -23.60 15.52
CA ILE A 58 -25.92 -22.83 15.41
C ILE A 58 -25.89 -21.84 16.58
N PRO A 59 -24.89 -21.90 17.48
CA PRO A 59 -24.75 -20.93 18.56
C PRO A 59 -24.62 -19.51 18.01
N SER A 60 -25.23 -18.52 18.68
CA SER A 60 -25.19 -17.13 18.21
C SER A 60 -23.78 -16.55 18.14
N ALA A 61 -22.85 -17.03 18.99
CA ALA A 61 -21.46 -16.63 18.94
C ALA A 61 -20.77 -17.13 17.66
N ASP A 62 -21.03 -18.38 17.26
CA ASP A 62 -20.47 -18.96 16.05
C ASP A 62 -21.08 -18.32 14.81
N PHE A 63 -22.38 -18.02 14.83
CA PHE A 63 -23.03 -17.27 13.75
C PHE A 63 -22.31 -15.95 13.45
N VAL A 64 -22.12 -15.13 14.48
CA VAL A 64 -21.41 -13.83 14.35
C VAL A 64 -19.94 -14.03 13.97
N GLY A 65 -19.31 -15.13 14.40
CA GLY A 65 -17.92 -15.43 14.05
C GLY A 65 -17.70 -15.87 12.61
N GLN A 66 -18.75 -16.36 11.93
CA GLN A 66 -18.68 -16.90 10.57
C GLN A 66 -19.26 -15.95 9.51
N ASP A 67 -20.06 -14.97 9.93
CA ASP A 67 -20.53 -13.82 9.14
C ASP A 67 -19.33 -12.89 8.86
N HIS A 68 -18.69 -13.10 7.71
CA HIS A 68 -17.44 -12.45 7.35
C HIS A 68 -17.67 -11.10 6.65
N ASP A 69 -18.78 -10.92 5.95
CA ASP A 69 -19.13 -9.64 5.32
C ASP A 69 -19.93 -8.70 6.22
N GLY A 70 -20.42 -9.20 7.37
CA GLY A 70 -21.10 -8.43 8.40
C GLY A 70 -22.56 -8.12 8.05
N ASP A 71 -23.17 -8.85 7.12
CA ASP A 71 -24.54 -8.62 6.66
C ASP A 71 -25.60 -9.20 7.62
N ARG A 72 -25.16 -9.87 8.69
CA ARG A 72 -25.98 -10.57 9.71
C ARG A 72 -26.75 -11.76 9.16
N LYS A 73 -26.22 -12.39 8.13
CA LYS A 73 -26.68 -13.65 7.57
C LYS A 73 -25.48 -14.58 7.38
N LEU A 74 -25.75 -15.87 7.14
CA LEU A 74 -24.72 -16.80 6.70
C LEU A 74 -25.05 -17.28 5.29
N SER A 75 -24.21 -16.91 4.33
CA SER A 75 -24.22 -17.48 3.00
C SER A 75 -23.88 -18.98 3.02
N GLU A 76 -24.19 -19.69 1.93
CA GLU A 76 -23.81 -21.11 1.77
C GLU A 76 -22.30 -21.33 1.93
N ASP A 77 -21.48 -20.42 1.40
CA ASP A 77 -20.02 -20.46 1.50
C ASP A 77 -19.54 -20.31 2.96
N GLU A 78 -20.13 -19.42 3.74
CA GLU A 78 -19.83 -19.25 5.17
C GLU A 78 -20.27 -20.46 5.99
N PHE A 79 -21.46 -20.97 5.69
CA PHE A 79 -21.96 -22.18 6.32
C PHE A 79 -21.07 -23.40 6.02
N LEU A 80 -20.54 -23.53 4.80
CA LEU A 80 -19.61 -24.61 4.44
C LEU A 80 -18.33 -24.55 5.28
N LEU A 81 -17.73 -23.35 5.41
CA LEU A 81 -16.53 -23.16 6.25
C LEU A 81 -16.81 -23.47 7.71
N TYR A 82 -17.95 -23.02 8.24
CA TYR A 82 -18.41 -23.35 9.59
C TYR A 82 -18.60 -24.86 9.78
N TYR A 83 -19.32 -25.52 8.87
CA TYR A 83 -19.59 -26.95 8.95
C TYR A 83 -18.30 -27.77 8.88
N ARG A 84 -17.34 -27.36 8.04
CA ARG A 84 -16.00 -27.95 8.02
C ARG A 84 -15.31 -27.85 9.38
N GLN A 85 -15.37 -26.70 10.05
CA GLN A 85 -14.78 -26.53 11.39
C GLN A 85 -15.47 -27.42 12.43
N LEU A 86 -16.79 -27.59 12.36
CA LEU A 86 -17.52 -28.53 13.21
C LEU A 86 -17.06 -29.97 13.01
N LEU A 87 -16.87 -30.41 11.76
CA LEU A 87 -16.37 -31.76 11.46
C LEU A 87 -14.99 -31.98 12.08
N ILE A 88 -14.08 -31.01 11.94
CA ILE A 88 -12.74 -31.07 12.52
C ILE A 88 -12.80 -31.11 14.05
N GLY A 89 -13.62 -30.25 14.67
CA GLY A 89 -13.79 -30.20 16.12
C GLY A 89 -14.43 -31.46 16.71
N ALA A 90 -15.25 -32.17 15.91
CA ALA A 90 -15.84 -33.46 16.26
C ALA A 90 -14.95 -34.66 15.92
N GLU A 91 -13.70 -34.43 15.50
CA GLU A 91 -12.75 -35.45 15.05
C GLU A 91 -13.28 -36.34 13.90
N GLN A 92 -14.21 -35.81 13.10
CA GLN A 92 -14.74 -36.50 11.92
C GLN A 92 -13.82 -36.26 10.72
N LYS A 93 -13.64 -37.29 9.90
CA LYS A 93 -12.87 -37.18 8.66
C LYS A 93 -13.57 -36.21 7.70
N VAL A 94 -12.85 -35.16 7.30
CA VAL A 94 -13.29 -34.22 6.27
C VAL A 94 -12.97 -34.81 4.89
N ASP A 95 -13.94 -34.80 3.98
CA ASP A 95 -13.74 -35.25 2.61
C ASP A 95 -12.85 -34.27 1.83
N ALA A 96 -11.97 -34.79 0.97
CA ALA A 96 -11.01 -33.99 0.22
C ALA A 96 -11.65 -32.91 -0.66
N ASP A 97 -12.87 -33.15 -1.15
CA ASP A 97 -13.60 -32.16 -1.94
C ASP A 97 -14.18 -31.04 -1.07
N VAL A 98 -14.53 -31.30 0.20
CA VAL A 98 -14.92 -30.26 1.16
C VAL A 98 -13.73 -29.36 1.47
N ASP A 99 -12.54 -29.94 1.66
CA ASP A 99 -11.30 -29.19 1.83
C ASP A 99 -10.96 -28.34 0.61
N ARG A 100 -11.12 -28.90 -0.60
CA ARG A 100 -10.88 -28.17 -1.85
C ARG A 100 -11.85 -27.00 -2.02
N GLU A 101 -13.12 -27.21 -1.71
CA GLU A 101 -14.13 -26.16 -1.83
C GLU A 101 -13.92 -25.07 -0.77
N ALA A 102 -13.59 -25.43 0.46
CA ALA A 102 -13.20 -24.48 1.50
C ALA A 102 -11.99 -23.63 1.08
N ALA A 103 -10.96 -24.25 0.49
CA ALA A 103 -9.81 -23.54 -0.03
C ALA A 103 -10.19 -22.58 -1.17
N ARG A 104 -11.06 -23.02 -2.10
CA ARG A 104 -11.58 -22.17 -3.19
C ARG A 104 -12.30 -20.93 -2.63
N ILE A 105 -13.16 -21.10 -1.63
CA ILE A 105 -13.90 -20.01 -0.99
C ILE A 105 -12.92 -19.03 -0.31
N GLN A 106 -11.94 -19.54 0.45
CA GLN A 106 -10.93 -18.71 1.11
C GLN A 106 -10.09 -17.92 0.10
N ASP A 107 -9.70 -18.53 -1.02
CA ASP A 107 -8.97 -17.86 -2.10
C ASP A 107 -9.79 -16.74 -2.75
N VAL A 108 -11.08 -16.97 -2.99
CA VAL A 108 -11.98 -15.95 -3.54
C VAL A 108 -12.11 -14.78 -2.56
N ARG A 109 -12.31 -15.05 -1.26
CA ARG A 109 -12.37 -14.01 -0.23
C ARG A 109 -11.07 -13.22 -0.13
N ALA A 110 -9.93 -13.89 -0.14
CA ALA A 110 -8.63 -13.23 -0.10
C ALA A 110 -8.42 -12.30 -1.30
N LYS A 111 -8.84 -12.73 -2.51
CA LYS A 111 -8.79 -11.88 -3.72
C LYS A 111 -9.72 -10.68 -3.61
N GLN A 112 -10.96 -10.88 -3.14
CA GLN A 112 -11.93 -9.78 -2.95
C GLN A 112 -11.44 -8.77 -1.91
N ALA A 113 -10.89 -9.23 -0.78
CA ALA A 113 -10.30 -8.36 0.24
C ALA A 113 -9.10 -7.56 -0.31
N ALA A 114 -8.22 -8.21 -1.08
CA ALA A 114 -7.10 -7.54 -1.72
C ALA A 114 -7.54 -6.50 -2.76
N GLU A 115 -8.61 -6.78 -3.52
CA GLU A 115 -9.18 -5.81 -4.47
C GLU A 115 -9.83 -4.63 -3.76
N ALA A 116 -10.61 -4.87 -2.70
CA ALA A 116 -11.21 -3.82 -1.88
C ALA A 116 -10.13 -2.90 -1.27
N ALA A 117 -9.07 -3.48 -0.71
CA ALA A 117 -7.95 -2.72 -0.16
C ALA A 117 -7.22 -1.90 -1.25
N ARG A 118 -7.10 -2.41 -2.48
CA ARG A 118 -6.53 -1.66 -3.61
C ARG A 118 -7.41 -0.47 -3.99
N ARG A 119 -8.73 -0.66 -4.04
CA ARG A 119 -9.69 0.42 -4.35
C ARG A 119 -9.65 1.51 -3.27
N GLU A 120 -9.67 1.13 -2.00
CA GLU A 120 -9.54 2.07 -0.87
C GLU A 120 -8.22 2.85 -0.93
N ALA A 121 -7.10 2.17 -1.20
CA ALA A 121 -5.80 2.82 -1.36
C ALA A 121 -5.75 3.78 -2.56
N GLU A 122 -6.42 3.45 -3.66
CA GLU A 122 -6.53 4.34 -4.83
C GLU A 122 -7.39 5.56 -4.52
N GLU A 123 -8.53 5.39 -3.86
CA GLU A 123 -9.40 6.48 -3.43
C GLU A 123 -8.68 7.42 -2.44
N ALA A 124 -7.95 6.86 -1.48
CA ALA A 124 -7.13 7.65 -0.55
C ALA A 124 -6.05 8.46 -1.29
N ARG A 125 -5.38 7.87 -2.30
CA ARG A 125 -4.40 8.59 -3.14
C ARG A 125 -5.05 9.69 -3.97
N ARG A 126 -6.25 9.46 -4.51
CA ARG A 126 -7.02 10.47 -5.26
C ARG A 126 -7.40 11.64 -4.35
N ALA A 127 -7.93 11.35 -3.16
CA ALA A 127 -8.27 12.37 -2.17
C ALA A 127 -7.04 13.18 -1.71
N GLU A 128 -5.89 12.53 -1.49
CA GLU A 128 -4.65 13.24 -1.16
C GLU A 128 -4.16 14.11 -2.33
N ALA A 129 -4.25 13.61 -3.57
CA ALA A 129 -3.88 14.37 -4.75
C ALA A 129 -4.77 15.61 -4.95
N GLU A 130 -6.08 15.48 -4.72
CA GLU A 130 -7.04 16.58 -4.75
C GLU A 130 -6.72 17.63 -3.68
N LYS A 131 -6.50 17.21 -2.43
CA LYS A 131 -6.08 18.10 -1.34
C LYS A 131 -4.79 18.85 -1.68
N ARG A 132 -3.79 18.15 -2.23
CA ARG A 132 -2.53 18.79 -2.69
C ARG A 132 -2.77 19.77 -3.84
N ALA A 133 -3.73 19.50 -4.72
CA ALA A 133 -4.11 20.42 -5.79
C ALA A 133 -4.77 21.69 -5.23
N GLU A 134 -5.67 21.56 -4.26
CA GLU A 134 -6.29 22.70 -3.56
C GLU A 134 -5.25 23.55 -2.84
N GLU A 135 -4.34 22.92 -2.08
CA GLU A 135 -3.24 23.61 -1.39
C GLU A 135 -2.36 24.39 -2.38
N ARG A 136 -2.08 23.81 -3.56
CA ARG A 136 -1.35 24.50 -4.64
C ARG A 136 -2.10 25.72 -5.17
N VAL A 137 -3.43 25.65 -5.32
CA VAL A 137 -4.24 26.80 -5.75
C VAL A 137 -4.16 27.93 -4.72
N VAL A 138 -4.26 27.61 -3.43
CA VAL A 138 -4.14 28.60 -2.34
C VAL A 138 -2.74 29.23 -2.32
N LEU A 139 -1.69 28.41 -2.43
CA LEU A 139 -0.31 28.91 -2.51
C LEU A 139 -0.10 29.84 -3.71
N SER A 140 -0.64 29.49 -4.88
CA SER A 140 -0.55 30.30 -6.10
C SER A 140 -1.20 31.68 -5.95
N LYS A 141 -2.38 31.76 -5.31
CA LYS A 141 -3.05 33.04 -4.99
C LYS A 141 -2.19 33.89 -4.06
N ASN A 142 -1.66 33.31 -2.98
CA ASN A 142 -0.81 34.01 -2.02
C ASN A 142 0.49 34.54 -2.65
N VAL A 143 1.12 33.76 -3.53
CA VAL A 143 2.33 34.19 -4.26
C VAL A 143 2.00 35.35 -5.19
N SER A 144 0.89 35.28 -5.92
CA SER A 144 0.44 36.34 -6.83
C SER A 144 0.17 37.66 -6.09
N GLU A 145 -0.48 37.60 -4.92
CA GLU A 145 -0.73 38.80 -4.10
C GLU A 145 0.57 39.41 -3.57
N LYS A 146 1.51 38.59 -3.09
CA LYS A 146 2.82 39.06 -2.62
C LYS A 146 3.64 39.69 -3.74
N LEU A 147 3.62 39.09 -4.93
CA LEU A 147 4.28 39.63 -6.11
C LEU A 147 3.71 41.01 -6.46
N ARG A 148 2.38 41.15 -6.51
CA ARG A 148 1.71 42.42 -6.78
C ARG A 148 2.06 43.52 -5.77
N ARG A 149 2.12 43.17 -4.46
CA ARG A 149 2.54 44.12 -3.42
C ARG A 149 4.01 44.53 -3.57
N ALA A 150 4.89 43.60 -3.93
CA ALA A 150 6.30 43.88 -4.15
C ALA A 150 6.52 44.76 -5.39
N GLU A 151 5.81 44.50 -6.50
CA GLU A 151 5.84 45.33 -7.71
C GLU A 151 5.38 46.77 -7.41
N ALA A 152 4.28 46.94 -6.67
CA ALA A 152 3.80 48.27 -6.25
C ALA A 152 4.79 49.00 -5.32
N ALA A 153 5.52 48.29 -4.46
CA ALA A 153 6.55 48.88 -3.62
C ALA A 153 7.73 49.39 -4.46
N LEU A 154 8.12 48.68 -5.52
CA LEU A 154 9.15 49.13 -6.46
C LEU A 154 8.73 50.39 -7.20
N ASP A 155 7.49 50.47 -7.69
CA ASP A 155 6.93 51.68 -8.30
C ASP A 155 7.00 52.90 -7.37
N SER A 156 6.63 52.70 -6.10
CA SER A 156 6.72 53.74 -5.07
C SER A 156 8.16 54.19 -4.80
N MET A 157 9.16 53.32 -4.95
CA MET A 157 10.57 53.69 -4.80
C MET A 157 11.07 54.51 -5.99
N VAL A 158 10.68 54.15 -7.21
CA VAL A 158 10.98 54.92 -8.43
C VAL A 158 10.35 56.30 -8.37
N ALA A 159 9.07 56.40 -8.01
CA ALA A 159 8.36 57.68 -7.90
C ALA A 159 9.00 58.64 -6.86
N ARG A 160 9.69 58.10 -5.85
CA ARG A 160 10.44 58.87 -4.84
C ARG A 160 11.88 59.17 -5.24
N GLY A 161 12.33 58.78 -6.43
CA GLY A 161 13.70 58.93 -6.90
C GLY A 161 14.72 58.08 -6.15
N LYS A 162 14.28 57.06 -5.39
CA LYS A 162 15.17 56.15 -4.63
C LYS A 162 15.74 55.02 -5.46
N LEU A 163 15.19 54.80 -6.65
CA LEU A 163 15.59 53.75 -7.57
C LEU A 163 15.42 54.28 -8.99
N THR A 164 16.31 53.88 -9.90
CA THR A 164 16.10 54.13 -11.33
C THR A 164 15.09 53.15 -11.92
N GLN A 165 14.49 53.49 -13.05
CA GLN A 165 13.55 52.60 -13.74
C GLN A 165 14.19 51.26 -14.12
N ALA A 166 15.44 51.28 -14.63
CA ALA A 166 16.16 50.09 -15.04
C ALA A 166 16.42 49.13 -13.87
N GLU A 167 16.83 49.64 -12.71
CA GLU A 167 17.02 48.84 -11.49
C GLU A 167 15.69 48.25 -10.97
N ALA A 168 14.56 48.94 -11.17
CA ALA A 168 13.25 48.45 -10.76
C ALA A 168 12.83 47.27 -11.65
N ASP A 169 13.08 47.36 -12.95
CA ASP A 169 12.73 46.32 -13.90
C ASP A 169 13.57 45.05 -13.71
N GLU A 170 14.88 45.18 -13.43
CA GLU A 170 15.73 44.03 -13.06
C GLU A 170 15.20 43.32 -11.79
N LYS A 171 14.84 44.09 -10.76
CA LYS A 171 14.27 43.53 -9.52
C LYS A 171 12.91 42.86 -9.74
N ARG A 172 12.07 43.40 -10.62
CA ARG A 172 10.80 42.77 -11.01
C ARG A 172 11.04 41.42 -11.68
N GLU A 173 12.01 41.33 -12.58
CA GLU A 173 12.32 40.08 -13.25
C GLU A 173 12.78 39.01 -12.25
N VAL A 174 13.65 39.37 -11.30
CA VAL A 174 14.09 38.46 -10.23
C VAL A 174 12.91 38.01 -9.36
N LEU A 175 12.00 38.92 -8.99
CA LEU A 175 10.80 38.59 -8.21
C LEU A 175 9.85 37.67 -8.96
N ARG A 176 9.65 37.89 -10.26
CA ARG A 176 8.83 37.02 -11.14
C ARG A 176 9.43 35.63 -11.26
N ARG A 177 10.73 35.51 -11.56
CA ARG A 177 11.43 34.20 -11.60
C ARG A 177 11.32 33.45 -10.26
N ARG A 178 11.44 34.17 -9.13
CA ARG A 178 11.28 33.58 -7.79
C ARG A 178 9.84 33.13 -7.53
N ALA A 179 8.84 33.93 -7.93
CA ALA A 179 7.42 33.57 -7.82
C ALA A 179 7.07 32.35 -8.69
N GLU A 180 7.62 32.25 -9.89
CA GLU A 180 7.48 31.09 -10.79
C GLU A 180 8.10 29.82 -10.21
N ALA A 181 9.29 29.93 -9.59
CA ALA A 181 9.93 28.81 -8.91
C ALA A 181 9.11 28.30 -7.71
N VAL A 182 8.52 29.20 -6.92
CA VAL A 182 7.73 28.85 -5.72
C VAL A 182 6.34 28.33 -6.07
N SER A 183 5.70 28.86 -7.13
CA SER A 183 4.39 28.39 -7.59
C SER A 183 4.43 27.02 -8.29
N GLY A 184 5.62 26.46 -8.52
CA GLY A 184 5.81 25.12 -9.06
C GLY A 184 5.51 24.98 -10.55
N ARG A 185 5.21 26.07 -11.25
CA ARG A 185 4.91 26.08 -12.70
C ARG A 185 6.08 25.59 -13.55
N SER A 186 7.31 25.89 -13.14
CA SER A 186 8.54 25.50 -13.84
C SER A 186 8.89 24.01 -13.70
N ARG A 187 8.33 23.29 -12.72
CA ARG A 187 8.56 21.84 -12.56
C ARG A 187 7.68 20.97 -13.47
N GLN A 188 6.55 21.49 -13.94
CA GLN A 188 5.59 20.72 -14.74
C GLN A 188 5.98 20.63 -16.22
N GLN A 189 6.70 21.61 -16.78
CA GLN A 189 7.16 21.55 -18.18
C GLN A 189 8.32 20.58 -18.42
N VAL A 190 9.13 20.25 -17.41
CA VAL A 190 10.27 19.33 -17.57
C VAL A 190 9.88 17.85 -17.40
N GLN A 191 8.66 17.56 -16.92
CA GLN A 191 8.16 16.19 -16.77
C GLN A 191 7.19 15.75 -17.89
N GLY A 192 6.97 16.60 -18.91
CA GLY A 192 6.04 16.32 -20.02
C GLY A 192 6.55 15.36 -21.11
N GLU A 193 7.86 15.10 -21.18
CA GLU A 193 8.45 14.15 -22.13
C GLU A 193 9.38 13.18 -21.39
N LYS A 194 8.80 12.28 -20.62
CA LYS A 194 9.48 11.02 -20.33
C LYS A 194 9.02 10.03 -21.40
N PRO A 195 9.85 9.64 -22.38
CA PRO A 195 9.48 8.55 -23.26
C PRO A 195 9.20 7.32 -22.39
N ALA A 196 8.05 6.70 -22.63
CA ALA A 196 7.64 5.47 -21.99
C ALA A 196 8.76 4.43 -22.18
N VAL A 197 9.50 4.15 -21.11
CA VAL A 197 10.39 3.00 -21.08
C VAL A 197 9.51 1.79 -20.80
N GLU A 198 8.89 1.28 -21.85
CA GLU A 198 8.46 -0.10 -21.90
C GLU A 198 9.71 -0.98 -21.77
N GLY A 199 9.73 -1.86 -20.78
CA GLY A 199 10.82 -2.80 -20.57
C GLY A 199 11.06 -3.11 -19.10
N ALA A 200 10.16 -3.89 -18.54
CA ALA A 200 10.32 -4.61 -17.29
C ALA A 200 11.70 -5.26 -17.16
N ASN A 201 12.39 -5.02 -16.04
CA ASN A 201 13.42 -5.88 -15.43
C ASN A 201 14.45 -6.56 -16.35
N GLY A 202 14.82 -5.91 -17.45
CA GLY A 202 15.92 -6.35 -18.31
C GLY A 202 17.22 -5.74 -17.83
N GLU A 203 18.17 -6.60 -17.48
CA GLU A 203 19.59 -6.28 -17.28
C GLU A 203 20.03 -5.14 -18.21
N VAL A 204 20.42 -4.00 -17.62
CA VAL A 204 20.77 -2.81 -18.38
C VAL A 204 22.10 -3.09 -19.07
N ASP A 205 22.02 -3.46 -20.34
CA ASP A 205 23.17 -3.64 -21.22
C ASP A 205 23.89 -2.30 -21.42
N VAL A 206 24.93 -2.08 -20.60
CA VAL A 206 25.75 -0.86 -20.57
C VAL A 206 26.37 -0.60 -21.95
N GLU A 207 26.71 -1.65 -22.68
CA GLU A 207 27.28 -1.58 -24.03
C GLU A 207 26.26 -1.00 -25.04
N LYS A 208 25.00 -1.44 -25.00
CA LYS A 208 23.95 -0.87 -25.86
C LYS A 208 23.68 0.60 -25.57
N ARG A 209 23.74 1.03 -24.31
CA ARG A 209 23.58 2.45 -23.94
C ARG A 209 24.78 3.28 -24.38
N PHE A 210 25.98 2.74 -24.24
CA PHE A 210 27.21 3.38 -24.69
C PHE A 210 27.18 3.62 -26.22
N ARG A 211 26.86 2.59 -27.01
CA ARG A 211 26.76 2.71 -28.48
C ARG A 211 25.74 3.74 -28.92
N ARG A 212 24.54 3.76 -28.32
CA ARG A 212 23.52 4.79 -28.63
C ARG A 212 24.00 6.20 -28.32
N ALA A 213 24.76 6.37 -27.23
CA ALA A 213 25.30 7.67 -26.88
C ALA A 213 26.46 8.09 -27.78
N GLU A 214 27.30 7.15 -28.25
CA GLU A 214 28.29 7.42 -29.29
C GLU A 214 27.64 7.81 -30.63
N ASP A 215 26.59 7.08 -31.04
CA ASP A 215 25.85 7.38 -32.27
C ASP A 215 25.20 8.77 -32.22
N ALA A 216 24.61 9.14 -31.07
CA ALA A 216 24.05 10.47 -30.85
C ALA A 216 25.12 11.58 -30.89
N LEU A 217 26.30 11.35 -30.31
CA LEU A 217 27.42 12.31 -30.38
C LEU A 217 27.95 12.44 -31.81
N ARG A 218 28.00 11.34 -32.56
CA ARG A 218 28.43 11.31 -33.96
C ARG A 218 27.45 12.05 -34.86
N GLN A 219 26.15 11.86 -34.63
CA GLN A 219 25.09 12.56 -35.36
C GLN A 219 25.13 14.07 -35.08
N ALA A 220 25.18 14.49 -33.81
CA ALA A 220 25.25 15.89 -33.43
C ALA A 220 26.54 16.60 -33.95
N SER A 221 27.66 15.86 -34.06
CA SER A 221 28.86 16.39 -34.72
C SER A 221 28.73 16.50 -36.24
N GLY A 222 27.97 15.60 -36.88
CA GLY A 222 27.70 15.63 -38.31
C GLY A 222 26.74 16.74 -38.72
N GLU A 223 25.79 17.07 -37.84
CA GLU A 223 24.80 18.15 -38.01
C GLU A 223 25.37 19.54 -37.67
N GLY A 224 26.59 19.61 -37.12
CA GLY A 224 27.26 20.87 -36.77
C GLY A 224 26.82 21.47 -35.43
N GLU A 225 26.00 20.76 -34.66
CA GLU A 225 25.55 21.16 -33.32
C GLU A 225 26.67 21.08 -32.28
N LEU A 226 27.68 20.25 -32.54
CA LEU A 226 28.88 20.10 -31.72
C LEU A 226 30.13 20.27 -32.58
N SER A 227 31.08 21.07 -32.08
CA SER A 227 32.41 21.12 -32.69
C SER A 227 33.10 19.76 -32.57
N ARG A 228 34.03 19.47 -33.49
CA ARG A 228 34.79 18.20 -33.48
C ARG A 228 35.58 18.00 -32.18
N GLU A 229 36.00 19.08 -31.54
CA GLU A 229 36.72 19.03 -30.26
C GLU A 229 35.77 18.71 -29.10
N GLU A 230 34.61 19.36 -29.03
CA GLU A 230 33.59 19.05 -28.01
C GLU A 230 33.03 17.63 -28.14
N ALA A 231 32.86 17.14 -29.37
CA ALA A 231 32.44 15.76 -29.62
C ALA A 231 33.46 14.75 -29.08
N ARG A 232 34.77 15.00 -29.31
CA ARG A 232 35.86 14.16 -28.78
C ARG A 232 35.93 14.20 -27.26
N GLU A 233 35.77 15.38 -26.66
CA GLU A 233 35.77 15.53 -25.20
C GLU A 233 34.58 14.78 -24.56
N LYS A 234 33.39 14.93 -25.15
CA LYS A 234 32.19 14.22 -24.70
C LYS A 234 32.32 12.71 -24.88
N GLN A 235 32.92 12.24 -25.98
CA GLN A 235 33.19 10.82 -26.21
C GLN A 235 34.19 10.26 -25.19
N SER A 236 35.26 11.01 -24.86
CA SER A 236 36.23 10.61 -23.83
C SER A 236 35.58 10.49 -22.45
N LYS A 237 34.74 11.47 -22.06
CA LYS A 237 33.96 11.43 -20.81
C LYS A 237 32.93 10.30 -20.80
N LEU A 238 32.30 10.01 -21.94
CA LEU A 238 31.38 8.88 -22.08
C LEU A 238 32.11 7.55 -21.87
N ALA A 239 33.29 7.39 -22.47
CA ALA A 239 34.12 6.20 -22.35
C ALA A 239 34.62 6.00 -20.91
N GLU A 240 35.02 7.09 -20.23
CA GLU A 240 35.40 7.05 -18.82
C GLU A 240 34.23 6.61 -17.93
N ARG A 241 33.03 7.17 -18.15
CA ARG A 241 31.81 6.75 -17.44
C ARG A 241 31.42 5.31 -17.71
N ALA A 242 31.59 4.82 -18.93
CA ALA A 242 31.33 3.43 -19.28
C ALA A 242 32.29 2.49 -18.55
N ARG A 243 33.59 2.82 -18.49
CA ARG A 243 34.58 2.06 -17.73
C ARG A 243 34.27 2.04 -16.24
N ASN A 244 33.88 3.19 -15.67
CA ASN A 244 33.51 3.26 -14.25
C ASN A 244 32.24 2.46 -13.96
N ALA A 245 31.21 2.55 -14.82
CA ALA A 245 29.99 1.76 -14.68
C ALA A 245 30.25 0.25 -14.84
N GLN A 246 31.19 -0.14 -15.70
CA GLN A 246 31.60 -1.54 -15.88
C GLN A 246 32.42 -2.05 -14.68
N SER A 247 33.30 -1.21 -14.12
CA SER A 247 34.00 -1.45 -12.85
C SER A 247 33.03 -1.64 -11.69
N ASP A 248 32.02 -0.77 -11.57
CA ASP A 248 31.00 -0.85 -10.53
C ASP A 248 30.08 -2.08 -10.73
N ALA A 249 29.85 -2.49 -11.97
CA ALA A 249 29.15 -3.74 -12.28
C ALA A 249 29.96 -4.99 -11.90
N GLN A 250 31.28 -4.96 -12.05
CA GLN A 250 32.18 -6.05 -11.62
C GLN A 250 32.37 -6.09 -10.10
N GLY A 251 32.44 -4.93 -9.44
CA GLY A 251 32.40 -4.84 -7.97
C GLY A 251 31.12 -5.47 -7.38
N ASN A 252 29.99 -5.25 -8.07
CA ASN A 252 28.70 -5.85 -7.72
C ASN A 252 28.67 -7.37 -7.88
N GLU A 253 29.48 -8.01 -8.73
CA GLU A 253 29.43 -9.48 -8.87
C GLU A 253 29.98 -10.19 -7.63
N ARG A 254 31.06 -9.69 -7.01
CA ARG A 254 31.55 -10.25 -5.75
C ARG A 254 30.53 -10.09 -4.62
N ASP A 255 29.91 -8.92 -4.51
CA ASP A 255 28.88 -8.65 -3.50
C ASP A 255 27.61 -9.48 -3.72
N LYS A 256 27.19 -9.66 -4.99
CA LYS A 256 26.07 -10.55 -5.36
C LYS A 256 26.38 -12.01 -5.04
N LEU A 257 27.57 -12.50 -5.39
CA LEU A 257 27.99 -13.87 -5.08
C LEU A 257 28.05 -14.09 -3.55
N SER A 258 28.51 -13.09 -2.79
CA SER A 258 28.50 -13.16 -1.32
C SER A 258 27.08 -13.18 -0.75
N ALA A 259 26.15 -12.38 -1.31
CA ALA A 259 24.75 -12.37 -0.89
C ALA A 259 24.03 -13.68 -1.24
N GLU A 260 24.27 -14.24 -2.43
CA GLU A 260 23.71 -15.53 -2.86
C GLU A 260 24.21 -16.69 -1.99
N LEU A 261 25.48 -16.68 -1.57
CA LEU A 261 26.01 -17.65 -0.60
C LEU A 261 25.33 -17.53 0.77
N ALA A 262 25.17 -16.31 1.29
CA ALA A 262 24.48 -16.09 2.56
C ALA A 262 23.01 -16.54 2.51
N GLN A 263 22.35 -16.37 1.37
CA GLN A 263 20.97 -16.80 1.17
C GLN A 263 20.84 -18.33 1.08
N LEU A 264 21.79 -19.01 0.44
CA LEU A 264 21.90 -20.47 0.46
C LEU A 264 22.06 -21.04 1.87
N ASP A 265 22.92 -20.42 2.68
CA ASP A 265 23.11 -20.81 4.09
C ASP A 265 21.80 -20.62 4.90
N ALA A 266 21.08 -19.53 4.66
CA ALA A 266 19.79 -19.26 5.30
C ALA A 266 18.69 -20.25 4.90
N ASP A 267 18.66 -20.69 3.63
CA ASP A 267 17.66 -21.65 3.15
C ASP A 267 17.91 -23.07 3.67
N VAL A 268 19.17 -23.47 3.87
CA VAL A 268 19.52 -24.72 4.57
C VAL A 268 19.13 -24.65 6.04
N ALA A 269 19.46 -23.54 6.73
CA ALA A 269 19.10 -23.36 8.14
C ALA A 269 17.57 -23.38 8.35
N ALA A 270 16.81 -22.91 7.37
CA ALA A 270 15.35 -22.93 7.37
C ALA A 270 14.74 -24.27 6.93
N GLY A 271 15.55 -25.29 6.58
CA GLY A 271 15.07 -26.58 6.09
C GLY A 271 14.39 -26.52 4.71
N ARG A 272 14.59 -25.43 3.95
CA ARG A 272 14.00 -25.22 2.61
C ARG A 272 14.84 -25.84 1.49
N LEU A 273 16.07 -26.24 1.79
CA LEU A 273 17.00 -26.84 0.84
C LEU A 273 17.63 -28.10 1.45
N SER A 274 17.71 -29.18 0.66
CA SER A 274 18.41 -30.40 1.08
C SER A 274 19.92 -30.16 1.13
N LYS A 275 20.63 -31.00 1.90
CA LYS A 275 22.09 -30.89 2.04
C LYS A 275 22.79 -31.17 0.70
N GLU A 276 22.29 -32.13 -0.08
CA GLU A 276 22.80 -32.43 -1.41
C GLU A 276 22.62 -31.26 -2.38
N ASP A 277 21.45 -30.61 -2.38
CA ASP A 277 21.16 -29.46 -3.25
C ASP A 277 22.00 -28.22 -2.90
N TYR A 278 22.32 -28.03 -1.62
CA TYR A 278 23.21 -26.97 -1.16
C TYR A 278 24.63 -27.13 -1.72
N GLU A 279 25.20 -28.33 -1.64
CA GLU A 279 26.57 -28.56 -2.11
C GLU A 279 26.71 -28.33 -3.62
N VAL A 280 25.72 -28.78 -4.41
CA VAL A 280 25.67 -28.56 -5.86
C VAL A 280 25.62 -27.06 -6.19
N ARG A 281 24.73 -26.30 -5.54
CA ARG A 281 24.58 -24.86 -5.78
C ARG A 281 25.80 -24.05 -5.32
N ARG A 282 26.37 -24.42 -4.17
CA ARG A 282 27.59 -23.79 -3.64
C ARG A 282 28.79 -24.01 -4.56
N ALA A 283 28.96 -25.22 -5.10
CA ALA A 283 30.02 -25.52 -6.06
C ALA A 283 29.89 -24.67 -7.34
N ALA A 284 28.67 -24.52 -7.87
CA ALA A 284 28.41 -23.68 -9.04
C ALA A 284 28.77 -22.19 -8.83
N LEU A 285 28.49 -21.65 -7.64
CA LEU A 285 28.86 -20.27 -7.29
C LEU A 285 30.38 -20.08 -7.18
N ILE A 286 31.10 -21.06 -6.63
CA ILE A 286 32.57 -21.02 -6.54
C ILE A 286 33.19 -21.07 -7.94
N ASP A 287 32.67 -21.89 -8.85
CA ASP A 287 33.18 -21.96 -10.22
C ASP A 287 32.89 -20.67 -11.00
N ARG A 288 31.72 -20.06 -10.79
CA ARG A 288 31.41 -18.72 -11.34
C ARG A 288 32.38 -17.65 -10.82
N ALA A 289 32.71 -17.67 -9.53
CA ALA A 289 33.70 -16.74 -8.95
C ALA A 289 35.10 -16.92 -9.58
N LYS A 290 35.54 -18.17 -9.79
CA LYS A 290 36.83 -18.47 -10.43
C LYS A 290 36.87 -18.04 -11.90
N GLN A 291 35.75 -18.12 -12.61
CA GLN A 291 35.65 -17.63 -13.99
C GLN A 291 35.74 -16.10 -14.06
N ALA A 292 35.10 -15.40 -13.11
CA ALA A 292 35.21 -13.95 -12.99
C ALA A 292 36.64 -13.48 -12.71
N GLU A 293 37.43 -14.22 -11.90
CA GLU A 293 38.84 -13.90 -11.62
C GLU A 293 39.80 -14.15 -12.79
N LYS A 294 39.49 -15.09 -13.69
CA LYS A 294 40.33 -15.34 -14.88
C LYS A 294 40.24 -14.22 -15.91
N VAL A 295 39.24 -13.35 -15.82
CA VAL A 295 39.12 -12.13 -16.63
C VAL A 295 39.78 -10.97 -15.86
N GLY A 296 41.08 -11.11 -15.60
CA GLY A 296 41.87 -10.09 -14.90
C GLY A 296 42.27 -8.91 -15.81
N PRO A 297 42.28 -7.67 -15.29
CA PRO A 297 42.66 -6.47 -16.04
C PRO A 297 44.16 -6.44 -16.36
N ASP A 298 44.49 -5.93 -17.55
CA ASP A 298 45.86 -5.76 -18.03
C ASP A 298 46.76 -5.05 -17.00
N LYS A 299 47.91 -5.68 -16.77
CA LYS A 299 48.95 -5.31 -15.83
C LYS A 299 49.60 -3.98 -16.28
N PRO A 300 49.58 -2.88 -15.49
CA PRO A 300 50.30 -1.67 -15.85
C PRO A 300 51.81 -1.87 -15.68
N ALA A 301 52.56 -1.36 -16.66
CA ALA A 301 54.01 -1.43 -16.78
C ALA A 301 54.75 -0.73 -15.60
N PRO A 302 55.98 -1.18 -15.26
CA PRO A 302 56.78 -0.58 -14.20
C PRO A 302 57.24 0.83 -14.59
N ALA A 303 56.94 1.81 -13.74
CA ALA A 303 57.36 3.20 -13.91
C ALA A 303 58.76 3.46 -13.29
N ASP A 304 59.50 4.34 -13.96
CA ASP A 304 60.89 4.70 -13.69
C ASP A 304 61.18 5.20 -12.26
N PRO A 305 62.36 4.86 -11.70
CA PRO A 305 62.80 5.25 -10.36
C PRO A 305 63.45 6.64 -10.40
N VAL A 306 62.68 7.68 -10.59
CA VAL A 306 63.16 9.04 -10.32
C VAL A 306 62.09 9.77 -9.51
N ASN A 307 62.46 10.16 -8.29
CA ASN A 307 61.74 11.09 -7.40
C ASN A 307 60.93 10.49 -6.22
N GLU A 308 61.53 9.58 -5.45
CA GLU A 308 60.93 8.99 -4.22
C GLU A 308 60.69 10.02 -3.09
N LYS A 309 61.46 11.10 -3.01
CA LYS A 309 61.31 12.10 -1.92
C LYS A 309 60.09 13.00 -2.08
N GLU A 310 59.74 13.41 -3.31
CA GLU A 310 58.50 14.16 -3.55
C GLU A 310 57.27 13.25 -3.44
N LYS A 311 57.40 11.99 -3.84
CA LYS A 311 56.34 10.97 -3.70
C LYS A 311 55.99 10.73 -2.23
N ALA A 312 56.99 10.60 -1.34
CA ALA A 312 56.77 10.43 0.09
C ALA A 312 56.08 11.65 0.74
N ARG A 313 56.40 12.87 0.32
CA ARG A 313 55.71 14.09 0.80
C ARG A 313 54.27 14.17 0.29
N GLY A 314 54.03 13.82 -0.97
CA GLY A 314 52.68 13.75 -1.54
C GLY A 314 51.81 12.67 -0.87
N GLU A 315 52.38 11.52 -0.52
CA GLU A 315 51.68 10.45 0.19
C GLU A 315 51.29 10.83 1.62
N ALA A 316 52.16 11.54 2.35
CA ALA A 316 51.83 12.02 3.69
C ALA A 316 50.65 13.02 3.68
N ALA A 317 50.65 13.96 2.74
CA ALA A 317 49.55 14.92 2.57
C ALA A 317 48.23 14.24 2.16
N ARG A 318 48.29 13.22 1.29
CA ARG A 318 47.12 12.41 0.91
C ARG A 318 46.56 11.62 2.09
N LYS A 319 47.42 11.02 2.92
CA LYS A 319 46.99 10.31 4.14
C LYS A 319 46.33 11.24 5.15
N GLN A 320 46.84 12.46 5.32
CA GLN A 320 46.21 13.46 6.19
C GLN A 320 44.83 13.87 5.66
N HIS A 321 44.71 14.19 4.37
CA HIS A 321 43.41 14.52 3.77
C HIS A 321 42.40 13.36 3.83
N GLN A 322 42.87 12.12 3.67
CA GLN A 322 42.03 10.94 3.77
C GLN A 322 41.54 10.74 5.21
N ALA A 323 42.41 10.91 6.21
CA ALA A 323 42.02 10.83 7.62
C ALA A 323 41.01 11.93 8.02
N GLU A 324 41.16 13.15 7.48
CA GLU A 324 40.20 14.24 7.72
C GLU A 324 38.84 13.96 7.07
N ARG A 325 38.82 13.40 5.86
CA ARG A 325 37.57 12.96 5.20
C ARG A 325 36.88 11.86 5.98
N GLU A 326 37.61 10.83 6.40
CA GLU A 326 37.04 9.74 7.21
C GLU A 326 36.49 10.25 8.54
N LYS A 327 37.15 11.23 9.17
CA LYS A 327 36.64 11.88 10.39
C LYS A 327 35.35 12.64 10.11
N ALA A 328 35.29 13.43 9.04
CA ALA A 328 34.10 14.19 8.66
C ALA A 328 32.92 13.27 8.32
N GLU A 329 33.16 12.17 7.60
CA GLU A 329 32.15 11.16 7.29
C GLU A 329 31.62 10.47 8.56
N ARG A 330 32.49 10.14 9.52
CA ARG A 330 32.07 9.58 10.81
C ARG A 330 31.20 10.57 11.60
N GLU A 331 31.56 11.84 11.63
CA GLU A 331 30.75 12.89 12.28
C GLU A 331 29.39 13.05 11.59
N GLN A 332 29.33 13.01 10.26
CA GLN A 332 28.07 13.05 9.51
C GLN A 332 27.20 11.84 9.81
N GLN A 333 27.76 10.63 9.78
CA GLN A 333 27.02 9.40 10.12
C GLN A 333 26.49 9.43 11.57
N GLN A 334 27.24 10.00 12.52
CA GLN A 334 26.76 10.18 13.89
C GLN A 334 25.58 11.15 13.98
N ARG A 335 25.61 12.25 13.21
CA ARG A 335 24.48 13.20 13.14
C ARG A 335 23.25 12.54 12.53
N GLU A 336 23.41 11.83 11.42
CA GLU A 336 22.31 11.12 10.76
C GLU A 336 21.70 10.04 11.66
N ARG A 337 22.52 9.27 12.39
CA ARG A 337 22.04 8.31 13.40
C ARG A 337 21.29 9.00 14.53
N GLY A 338 21.78 10.15 15.00
CA GLY A 338 21.10 10.95 16.03
C GLY A 338 19.75 11.49 15.56
N GLU A 339 19.66 11.95 14.32
CA GLU A 339 18.40 12.41 13.72
C GLU A 339 17.41 11.26 13.51
N ALA A 340 17.89 10.11 13.01
CA ALA A 340 17.06 8.91 12.85
C ALA A 340 16.47 8.45 14.19
N ALA A 341 17.28 8.41 15.26
CA ALA A 341 16.81 8.07 16.60
C ALA A 341 15.74 9.05 17.12
N ARG A 342 15.90 10.36 16.85
CA ARG A 342 14.90 11.38 17.21
C ARG A 342 13.58 11.18 16.45
N ARG A 343 13.63 10.84 15.16
CA ARG A 343 12.43 10.53 14.36
C ARG A 343 11.72 9.30 14.89
N GLN A 344 12.45 8.23 15.19
CA GLN A 344 11.89 7.01 15.78
C GLN A 344 11.23 7.28 17.14
N HIS A 345 11.86 8.10 18.00
CA HIS A 345 11.25 8.49 19.27
C HIS A 345 9.95 9.28 19.07
N GLN A 346 9.92 10.23 18.13
CA GLN A 346 8.72 11.01 17.82
C GLN A 346 7.58 10.14 17.25
N GLU A 347 7.91 9.16 16.41
CA GLU A 347 6.92 8.19 15.89
C GLU A 347 6.37 7.29 16.99
N ALA A 348 7.25 6.77 17.86
CA ALA A 348 6.84 5.98 19.02
C ALA A 348 5.95 6.77 19.99
N GLU A 349 6.26 8.05 20.20
CA GLU A 349 5.44 8.93 21.05
C GLU A 349 4.06 9.21 20.44
N LYS A 350 3.98 9.42 19.11
CA LYS A 350 2.70 9.56 18.40
C LYS A 350 1.85 8.29 18.52
N LEU A 351 2.45 7.12 18.31
CA LEU A 351 1.76 5.83 18.47
C LEU A 351 1.24 5.64 19.90
N ARG A 352 2.01 6.04 20.91
CA ARG A 352 1.57 6.00 22.31
C ARG A 352 0.38 6.92 22.57
N GLN A 353 0.42 8.15 22.04
CA GLN A 353 -0.70 9.09 22.16
C GLN A 353 -1.96 8.58 21.46
N GLU A 354 -1.83 7.96 20.29
CA GLU A 354 -2.93 7.36 19.55
C GLU A 354 -3.56 6.19 20.32
N GLN A 355 -2.74 5.29 20.87
CA GLN A 355 -3.22 4.21 21.74
C GLN A 355 -3.97 4.75 22.96
N GLU A 356 -3.48 5.82 23.59
CA GLU A 356 -4.15 6.45 24.72
C GLU A 356 -5.51 7.05 24.32
N ARG A 357 -5.61 7.69 23.14
CA ARG A 357 -6.89 8.19 22.60
C ARG A 357 -7.89 7.07 22.40
N LEU A 358 -7.47 5.96 21.78
CA LEU A 358 -8.33 4.79 21.56
C LEU A 358 -8.81 4.17 22.87
N GLN A 359 -7.95 4.12 23.90
CA GLN A 359 -8.36 3.64 25.23
C GLN A 359 -9.41 4.54 25.87
N ARG A 360 -9.27 5.87 25.76
CA ARG A 360 -10.26 6.82 26.28
C ARG A 360 -11.60 6.69 25.54
N GLU A 361 -11.57 6.57 24.22
CA GLU A 361 -12.76 6.36 23.40
C GLU A 361 -13.48 5.05 23.75
N LYS A 362 -12.73 3.97 23.97
CA LYS A 362 -13.30 2.69 24.42
C LYS A 362 -13.97 2.82 25.79
N GLN A 363 -13.36 3.52 26.75
CA GLN A 363 -13.95 3.78 28.07
C GLN A 363 -15.21 4.64 27.99
N GLU A 364 -15.23 5.63 27.09
CA GLU A 364 -16.42 6.47 26.87
C GLU A 364 -17.57 5.66 26.25
N ALA A 365 -17.28 4.82 25.25
CA ALA A 365 -18.26 3.94 24.64
C ALA A 365 -18.81 2.92 25.65
N GLU A 366 -17.97 2.40 26.55
CA GLU A 366 -18.40 1.51 27.64
C GLU A 366 -19.32 2.22 28.64
N LYS A 367 -19.01 3.47 29.01
CA LYS A 367 -19.89 4.30 29.85
C LYS A 367 -21.24 4.55 29.18
N GLN A 368 -21.25 4.87 27.88
CA GLN A 368 -22.49 5.06 27.12
C GLN A 368 -23.32 3.77 27.04
N ARG A 369 -22.69 2.61 26.84
CA ARG A 369 -23.37 1.31 26.88
C ARG A 369 -23.99 1.03 28.26
N ALA A 370 -23.25 1.28 29.33
CA ALA A 370 -23.75 1.09 30.70
C ALA A 370 -24.92 2.04 31.03
N GLU A 371 -24.85 3.29 30.56
CA GLU A 371 -25.95 4.25 30.71
C GLU A 371 -27.20 3.82 29.93
N PHE A 372 -27.02 3.36 28.68
CA PHE A 372 -28.11 2.82 27.89
C PHE A 372 -28.76 1.60 28.56
N GLU A 373 -27.96 0.68 29.10
CA GLU A 373 -28.47 -0.49 29.83
C GLU A 373 -29.25 -0.08 31.09
N ARG A 374 -28.77 0.93 31.83
CA ARG A 374 -29.48 1.48 32.98
C ARG A 374 -30.86 2.04 32.58
N LEU A 375 -30.93 2.79 31.49
CA LEU A 375 -32.20 3.32 30.96
C LEU A 375 -33.16 2.21 30.53
N GLN A 376 -32.66 1.12 29.94
CA GLN A 376 -33.49 -0.03 29.59
C GLN A 376 -34.06 -0.72 30.83
N ARG A 377 -33.26 -0.90 31.88
CA ARG A 377 -33.72 -1.47 33.16
C ARG A 377 -34.78 -0.58 33.81
N GLU A 378 -34.56 0.73 33.84
CA GLU A 378 -35.53 1.71 34.37
C GLU A 378 -36.86 1.66 33.60
N LYS A 379 -36.80 1.59 32.26
CA LYS A 379 -38.00 1.45 31.42
C LYS A 379 -38.77 0.15 31.71
N GLN A 380 -38.06 -0.97 31.85
CA GLN A 380 -38.68 -2.26 32.19
C GLN A 380 -39.31 -2.23 33.59
N GLU A 381 -38.67 -1.58 34.56
CA GLU A 381 -39.21 -1.42 35.91
C GLU A 381 -40.47 -0.54 35.91
N ALA A 382 -40.46 0.59 35.19
CA ALA A 382 -41.62 1.45 35.02
C ALA A 382 -42.79 0.70 34.34
N GLU A 383 -42.51 -0.15 33.35
CA GLU A 383 -43.53 -0.99 32.72
C GLU A 383 -44.12 -2.03 33.70
N ARG A 384 -43.28 -2.68 34.52
CA ARG A 384 -43.75 -3.59 35.57
C ARG A 384 -44.63 -2.88 36.58
N GLN A 385 -44.24 -1.68 37.02
CA GLN A 385 -45.04 -0.86 37.94
C GLN A 385 -46.40 -0.48 37.31
N ARG A 386 -46.44 -0.14 36.02
CA ARG A 386 -47.71 0.13 35.29
C ARG A 386 -48.61 -1.10 35.25
N GLN A 387 -48.06 -2.27 34.92
CA GLN A 387 -48.81 -3.52 34.89
C GLN A 387 -49.35 -3.90 36.27
N GLU A 388 -48.58 -3.68 37.33
CA GLU A 388 -49.02 -3.93 38.71
C GLU A 388 -50.16 -2.97 39.12
N ALA A 389 -50.03 -1.68 38.79
CA ALA A 389 -51.08 -0.69 39.04
C ALA A 389 -52.39 -1.04 38.30
N GLU A 390 -52.28 -1.49 37.04
CA GLU A 390 -53.43 -1.93 36.26
C GLU A 390 -54.10 -3.17 36.87
N ARG A 391 -53.30 -4.16 37.30
CA ARG A 391 -53.82 -5.34 38.02
C ARG A 391 -54.56 -4.97 39.29
N LYS A 392 -54.01 -4.05 40.11
CA LYS A 392 -54.68 -3.54 41.32
C LYS A 392 -56.00 -2.83 40.99
N LYS A 393 -56.03 -2.01 39.94
CA LYS A 393 -57.24 -1.33 39.49
C LYS A 393 -58.33 -2.33 39.05
N ARG A 394 -57.97 -3.33 38.23
CA ARG A 394 -58.90 -4.39 37.81
C ARG A 394 -59.45 -5.18 39.00
N ALA A 395 -58.60 -5.52 39.98
CA ALA A 395 -59.04 -6.21 41.19
C ALA A 395 -60.01 -5.36 42.04
N GLN A 396 -59.79 -4.05 42.13
CA GLN A 396 -60.71 -3.13 42.81
C GLN A 396 -62.06 -3.04 42.09
N GLU A 397 -62.06 -2.90 40.76
CA GLU A 397 -63.28 -2.88 39.95
C GLU A 397 -64.08 -4.19 40.08
N GLU A 398 -63.40 -5.35 40.09
CA GLU A 398 -64.05 -6.65 40.31
C GLU A 398 -64.66 -6.75 41.72
N ALA A 399 -63.95 -6.29 42.75
CA ALA A 399 -64.46 -6.27 44.12
C ALA A 399 -65.69 -5.33 44.25
N GLU A 400 -65.69 -4.19 43.57
CA GLU A 400 -66.83 -3.28 43.54
C GLU A 400 -68.05 -3.89 42.82
N ARG A 401 -67.81 -4.60 41.70
CA ARG A 401 -68.88 -5.35 41.00
C ARG A 401 -69.51 -6.40 41.90
N LYS A 402 -68.71 -7.23 42.59
CA LYS A 402 -69.21 -8.23 43.56
C LYS A 402 -70.04 -7.60 44.68
N ARG A 403 -69.60 -6.45 45.23
CA ARG A 403 -70.37 -5.71 46.25
C ARG A 403 -71.73 -5.22 45.74
N LYS A 404 -71.81 -4.75 44.48
CA LYS A 404 -73.07 -4.32 43.86
C LYS A 404 -74.03 -5.50 43.63
N GLU A 405 -73.51 -6.65 43.21
CA GLU A 405 -74.30 -7.88 43.03
C GLU A 405 -74.86 -8.41 44.36
N ASP A 406 -74.06 -8.46 45.42
CA ASP A 406 -74.49 -8.93 46.74
C ASP A 406 -75.45 -7.94 47.43
N GLY A 407 -75.27 -6.63 47.23
CA GLY A 407 -76.14 -5.59 47.79
C GLY A 407 -77.55 -5.56 47.18
N GLY A 408 -77.73 -6.06 45.96
CA GLY A 408 -79.02 -6.13 45.27
C GLY A 408 -79.98 -7.21 45.77
N ARG A 409 -79.49 -8.22 46.50
CA ARG A 409 -80.31 -9.34 47.01
C ARG A 409 -80.98 -9.11 48.37
N LYS A 410 -80.77 -7.94 48.98
CA LYS A 410 -81.42 -7.55 50.25
C LYS A 410 -82.34 -6.36 50.04
N ARG A 411 -83.48 -6.57 49.37
CA ARG A 411 -84.71 -5.82 49.66
C ARG A 411 -85.88 -6.82 49.70
N PRO A 412 -86.61 -6.89 50.83
CA PRO A 412 -87.76 -7.77 51.01
C PRO A 412 -88.95 -7.40 50.12
#